data_AF-A0A3D4YMC2-F1
#
_entry.id   AF-A0A3D4YMC2-F1
#
_cell.length_a   1.000
_cell.length_b   1.000
_cell.length_c   1.000
_cell.angle_alpha   90.00
_cell.angle_beta   90.00
_cell.angle_gamma   90.00
#
_symmetry.space_group_name_H-M   'P 1'
#
loop_
_entity.id
_entity.type
_entity.pdbx_description
1 polymer ?
#
loop_
_entity_poly.entity_id
_entity_poly.type
_entity_poly.pdbx_seq_one_letter_code
_entity_poly.pdbx_strand_id
1 'polypeptide(L)'
;MGRFLPPDPSKGDPNTIGGYMGVHDRPAAFEGSDGASYSVEIVTDTSGEKERPFAAYLLFVRWGHGDPVASGHLETEFLAFATTEDDARKIVGAMLLNEVKLRLDQLITENRAKPLPWWDSMRQEGTS
;
A
#
# COMPACT_ATOMS: atom_id res chain seq x y z
N MET A 1 18.41 -20.83 3.68
CA MET A 1 18.30 -20.40 5.08
C MET A 1 18.28 -18.89 5.11
N GLY A 2 17.16 -18.28 5.50
CA GLY A 2 17.08 -16.82 5.66
C GLY A 2 17.91 -16.40 6.86
N ARG A 3 18.91 -15.55 6.63
CA ARG A 3 19.70 -14.94 7.72
C ARG A 3 18.90 -13.78 8.27
N PHE A 4 18.63 -13.77 9.58
CA PHE A 4 18.06 -12.61 10.24
C PHE A 4 19.00 -11.42 10.05
N LEU A 5 18.52 -10.36 9.41
CA LEU A 5 19.20 -9.08 9.32
C LEU A 5 18.62 -8.17 10.42
N PRO A 6 19.45 -7.71 11.38
CA PRO A 6 18.98 -6.76 12.36
C PRO A 6 18.64 -5.43 11.68
N PRO A 7 17.71 -4.63 12.24
CA PRO A 7 17.41 -3.29 11.74
C PRO A 7 18.67 -2.42 11.74
N ASP A 8 18.83 -1.56 10.72
CA ASP A 8 19.91 -0.58 10.62
C ASP A 8 19.33 0.84 10.71
N PRO A 9 19.30 1.46 11.92
CA PRO A 9 18.72 2.79 12.14
C PRO A 9 19.42 3.91 11.35
N SER A 10 20.61 3.68 10.80
CA SER A 10 21.31 4.70 10.00
C SER A 10 20.69 4.91 8.61
N LYS A 11 19.80 4.02 8.18
CA LYS A 11 19.21 4.02 6.83
C LYS A 11 17.99 4.92 6.66
N GLY A 12 17.48 5.56 7.71
CA GLY A 12 16.37 6.50 7.64
C GLY A 12 15.58 6.63 8.93
N ASP A 13 14.54 7.46 8.92
CA ASP A 13 13.59 7.57 10.04
C ASP A 13 12.57 6.42 9.98
N PRO A 14 12.62 5.44 10.91
CA PRO A 14 11.73 4.28 10.89
C PRO A 14 10.25 4.63 11.14
N ASN A 15 9.92 5.88 11.48
CA ASN A 15 8.54 6.36 11.60
C ASN A 15 7.92 6.80 10.26
N THR A 16 8.73 6.88 9.20
CA THR A 16 8.27 7.12 7.83
C THR A 16 8.24 5.80 7.07
N ILE A 17 7.41 5.70 6.02
CA ILE A 17 7.32 4.44 5.27
C ILE A 17 8.60 4.09 4.51
N GLY A 18 9.24 5.08 3.88
CA GLY A 18 10.53 4.89 3.21
C GLY A 18 11.64 4.57 4.19
N GLY A 19 11.67 5.26 5.34
CA GLY A 19 12.67 4.98 6.37
C GLY A 19 12.46 3.64 7.06
N TYR A 20 11.23 3.19 7.31
CA TYR A 20 10.95 1.84 7.80
C TYR A 20 11.51 0.79 6.85
N MET A 21 11.20 0.90 5.55
CA MET A 21 11.68 -0.04 4.53
C MET A 21 13.22 -0.06 4.46
N GLY A 22 13.86 1.11 4.53
CA GLY A 22 15.31 1.22 4.56
C GLY A 22 15.93 0.56 5.80
N VAL A 23 15.39 0.85 6.99
CA VAL A 23 15.89 0.35 8.28
C VAL A 23 15.68 -1.16 8.42
N HIS A 24 14.54 -1.69 7.97
CA HIS A 24 14.14 -3.08 8.21
C HIS A 24 14.36 -4.03 7.02
N ASP A 25 14.70 -3.51 5.84
CA ASP A 25 14.92 -4.28 4.60
C ASP A 25 13.73 -5.20 4.25
N ARG A 26 12.52 -4.72 4.54
CA ARG A 26 11.26 -5.41 4.28
C ARG A 26 10.07 -4.44 4.20
N PRO A 27 8.96 -4.85 3.58
CA PRO A 27 7.75 -4.02 3.53
C PRO A 27 7.18 -3.80 4.93
N ALA A 28 6.60 -2.62 5.19
CA ALA A 28 5.81 -2.40 6.40
C ALA A 28 4.50 -3.18 6.31
N ALA A 29 4.01 -3.64 7.46
CA ALA A 29 2.74 -4.36 7.57
C ALA A 29 1.78 -3.65 8.53
N PHE A 30 0.50 -3.68 8.18
CA PHE A 30 -0.59 -3.02 8.90
C PHE A 30 -1.78 -3.98 9.04
N GLU A 31 -2.47 -3.91 10.16
CA GLU A 31 -3.81 -4.50 10.30
C GLU A 31 -4.85 -3.51 9.80
N GLY A 32 -5.61 -3.88 8.77
CA GLY A 32 -6.69 -3.03 8.24
C GLY A 32 -7.87 -2.92 9.21
N SER A 33 -8.70 -1.89 9.05
CA SER A 33 -9.98 -1.76 9.79
C SER A 33 -10.99 -2.90 9.52
N ASP A 34 -10.69 -3.77 8.56
CA ASP A 34 -11.40 -5.02 8.29
C ASP A 34 -10.83 -6.26 9.00
N GLY A 35 -9.80 -6.10 9.82
CA GLY A 35 -9.11 -7.17 10.55
C GLY A 35 -8.17 -8.02 9.70
N ALA A 36 -7.94 -7.68 8.42
CA ALA A 36 -6.99 -8.38 7.58
C ALA A 36 -5.58 -7.77 7.68
N SER A 37 -4.55 -8.59 7.42
CA SER A 37 -3.17 -8.13 7.34
C SER A 37 -2.85 -7.60 5.93
N TYR A 38 -2.18 -6.45 5.87
CA TYR A 38 -1.73 -5.82 4.64
C TYR A 38 -0.25 -5.50 4.70
N SER A 39 0.51 -5.84 3.67
CA SER A 39 1.84 -5.25 3.44
C SER A 39 1.73 -4.07 2.48
N VAL A 40 2.56 -3.04 2.65
CA VAL A 40 2.57 -1.89 1.75
C VAL A 40 3.87 -1.78 0.97
N GLU A 41 3.77 -1.37 -0.29
CA GLU A 41 4.88 -0.99 -1.16
C GLU A 41 4.70 0.43 -1.67
N ILE A 42 5.81 1.15 -1.87
CA ILE A 42 5.82 2.41 -2.63
C ILE A 42 6.05 2.04 -4.09
N VAL A 43 5.09 2.35 -4.96
CA VAL A 43 5.19 2.08 -6.39
C VAL A 43 5.32 3.40 -7.13
N THR A 44 6.13 3.41 -8.19
CA THR A 44 6.31 4.55 -9.08
C THR A 44 5.86 4.17 -10.48
N ASP A 45 5.21 5.10 -11.18
CA ASP A 45 4.77 4.93 -12.56
C ASP A 45 4.92 6.26 -13.33
N THR A 46 4.76 6.22 -14.64
CA THR A 46 4.62 7.40 -15.48
C THR A 46 3.28 8.08 -15.23
N SER A 47 3.31 9.41 -15.05
CA SER A 47 2.12 10.21 -14.73
C SER A 47 1.33 10.65 -15.97
N GLY A 48 1.97 10.63 -17.15
CA GLY A 48 1.46 11.26 -18.36
C GLY A 48 1.65 12.79 -18.43
N GLU A 49 2.15 13.43 -17.37
CA GLU A 49 2.42 14.88 -17.34
C GLU A 49 3.83 15.22 -17.84
N LYS A 50 3.95 16.19 -18.75
CA LYS A 50 5.25 16.57 -19.31
C LYS A 50 6.22 17.14 -18.27
N GLU A 51 5.73 17.95 -17.34
CA GLU A 51 6.57 18.66 -16.36
C GLU A 51 6.90 17.81 -15.14
N ARG A 52 6.09 16.79 -14.85
CA ARG A 52 6.25 15.87 -13.71
C ARG A 52 5.98 14.43 -14.16
N PRO A 53 6.84 13.87 -15.02
CA PRO A 53 6.57 12.62 -15.75
C PRO A 53 6.46 11.37 -14.88
N PHE A 54 6.86 11.43 -13.62
CA PHE A 54 6.77 10.31 -12.70
C PHE A 54 5.81 10.62 -11.56
N ALA A 55 5.07 9.62 -11.12
CA ALA A 55 4.21 9.67 -9.97
C ALA A 55 4.45 8.47 -9.06
N ALA A 56 4.06 8.60 -7.79
CA ALA A 56 4.16 7.53 -6.81
C ALA A 56 2.86 7.35 -6.04
N TYR A 57 2.57 6.10 -5.67
CA TYR A 57 1.39 5.69 -4.93
C TYR A 57 1.72 4.55 -3.97
N LEU A 58 0.78 4.21 -3.09
CA LEU A 58 0.91 3.09 -2.16
C LEU A 58 0.10 1.90 -2.68
N LEU A 59 0.75 0.74 -2.76
CA LEU A 59 0.11 -0.55 -3.05
C LEU A 59 0.03 -1.37 -1.76
N PHE A 60 -1.18 -1.68 -1.31
CA PHE A 60 -1.45 -2.52 -0.16
C PHE A 60 -1.84 -3.93 -0.62
N VAL A 61 -1.01 -4.93 -0.33
CA VAL A 61 -1.30 -6.34 -0.62
C VAL A 61 -2.00 -6.95 0.60
N ARG A 62 -3.21 -7.46 0.40
CA ARG A 62 -4.00 -8.15 1.43
C ARG A 62 -3.57 -9.61 1.51
N TRP A 63 -3.34 -10.11 2.72
CA TRP A 63 -2.95 -11.50 2.96
C TRP A 63 -4.11 -12.35 3.49
N GLY A 64 -4.19 -13.61 3.04
CA GLY A 64 -5.11 -14.58 3.60
C GLY A 64 -4.76 -14.95 5.05
N HIS A 65 -5.74 -15.35 5.84
CA HIS A 65 -5.49 -15.75 7.23
C HIS A 65 -4.69 -17.06 7.28
N GLY A 66 -3.44 -17.00 7.73
CA GLY A 66 -2.58 -18.17 7.91
C GLY A 66 -1.94 -18.73 6.64
N ASP A 67 -2.20 -18.13 5.47
CA ASP A 67 -1.64 -18.55 4.19
C ASP A 67 -0.74 -17.45 3.60
N PRO A 68 0.41 -17.78 2.99
CA PRO A 68 1.29 -16.82 2.34
C PRO A 68 0.76 -16.39 0.95
N VAL A 69 -0.54 -16.48 0.72
CA VAL A 69 -1.18 -16.17 -0.56
C VAL A 69 -1.88 -14.82 -0.43
N ALA A 70 -1.56 -13.92 -1.35
CA ALA A 70 -2.26 -12.66 -1.47
C ALA A 70 -3.73 -12.92 -1.83
N SER A 71 -4.65 -12.37 -1.06
CA SER A 71 -6.10 -12.50 -1.25
C SER A 71 -6.72 -11.31 -2.00
N GLY A 72 -5.93 -10.26 -2.24
CA GLY A 72 -6.34 -9.07 -2.98
C GLY A 72 -5.35 -7.93 -2.80
N HIS A 73 -5.68 -6.76 -3.32
CA HIS A 73 -4.91 -5.54 -3.07
C HIS A 73 -5.83 -4.32 -3.05
N LEU A 74 -5.34 -3.24 -2.46
CA LEU A 74 -5.88 -1.89 -2.54
C LEU A 74 -4.75 -0.97 -2.95
N GLU A 75 -5.05 0.07 -3.72
CA GLU A 75 -4.08 1.06 -4.15
C GLU A 75 -4.62 2.45 -3.92
N THR A 76 -3.74 3.39 -3.58
CA THR A 76 -4.09 4.80 -3.60
C THR A 76 -4.03 5.33 -5.02
N GLU A 77 -4.72 6.43 -5.28
CA GLU A 77 -4.36 7.34 -6.38
C GLU A 77 -2.88 7.80 -6.24
N PHE A 78 -2.36 8.46 -7.27
CA PHE A 78 -1.05 9.11 -7.19
C PHE A 78 -1.01 10.14 -6.04
N LEU A 79 -0.06 9.95 -5.13
CA LEU A 79 0.14 10.78 -3.94
C LEU A 79 1.21 11.85 -4.15
N ALA A 80 2.15 11.60 -5.07
CA ALA A 80 3.22 12.53 -5.41
C ALA A 80 3.54 12.46 -6.91
N PHE A 81 4.01 13.59 -7.45
CA PHE A 81 4.47 13.73 -8.82
C PHE A 81 5.84 14.40 -8.80
N ALA A 82 6.77 13.97 -9.65
CA ALA A 82 8.13 14.50 -9.71
C ALA A 82 8.77 14.36 -11.08
N THR A 83 9.96 14.97 -11.23
CA THR A 83 10.79 14.89 -12.44
C THR A 83 11.57 13.59 -12.57
N THR A 84 11.73 12.84 -11.47
CA THR A 84 12.39 11.52 -11.45
C THR A 84 11.57 10.51 -10.64
N GLU A 85 11.71 9.22 -10.94
CA GLU A 85 11.08 8.14 -10.16
C GLU A 85 11.53 8.16 -8.69
N ASP A 86 12.81 8.37 -8.46
CA ASP A 86 13.40 8.38 -7.11
C ASP A 86 12.86 9.54 -6.27
N ASP A 87 12.68 10.72 -6.87
CA ASP A 87 12.07 11.85 -6.17
C ASP A 87 10.60 11.57 -5.81
N ALA A 88 9.81 11.02 -6.74
CA ALA A 88 8.42 10.66 -6.47
C ALA A 88 8.34 9.63 -5.33
N ARG A 89 9.21 8.61 -5.36
CA ARG A 89 9.33 7.60 -4.32
C ARG A 89 9.74 8.20 -2.98
N LYS A 90 10.71 9.11 -2.95
CA LYS A 90 11.16 9.79 -1.72
C LYS A 90 10.07 10.65 -1.10
N ILE A 91 9.28 11.36 -1.91
CA ILE A 91 8.17 12.19 -1.41
C ILE A 91 7.13 11.32 -0.70
N VAL A 92 6.68 10.22 -1.32
CA VAL A 92 5.75 9.27 -0.66
C VAL A 92 6.45 8.56 0.51
N GLY A 93 7.74 8.25 0.35
CA GLY A 93 8.59 7.66 1.38
C GLY A 93 8.67 8.46 2.68
N ALA A 94 8.49 9.78 2.62
CA ALA A 94 8.49 10.65 3.78
C ALA A 94 7.18 10.62 4.59
N MET A 95 6.11 9.98 4.09
CA MET A 95 4.86 9.85 4.83
C MET A 95 5.05 9.06 6.11
N LEU A 96 4.42 9.52 7.19
CA LEU A 96 4.47 8.82 8.47
C LEU A 96 3.66 7.51 8.41
N LEU A 97 4.07 6.51 9.18
CA LEU A 97 3.38 5.21 9.22
C LEU A 97 1.91 5.33 9.66
N ASN A 98 1.58 6.29 10.53
CA ASN A 98 0.18 6.55 10.92
C ASN A 98 -0.64 7.15 9.77
N GLU A 99 -0.06 8.00 8.91
CA GLU A 99 -0.73 8.53 7.72
C GLU A 99 -0.98 7.42 6.70
N VAL A 100 -0.01 6.54 6.49
CA VAL A 100 -0.14 5.34 5.64
C VAL A 100 -1.29 4.44 6.13
N LYS A 101 -1.37 4.23 7.45
CA LYS A 101 -2.46 3.48 8.06
C LYS A 101 -3.83 4.12 7.82
N LEU A 102 -3.94 5.44 7.96
CA LEU A 102 -5.19 6.15 7.68
C LEU A 102 -5.63 6.00 6.22
N ARG A 103 -4.69 6.03 5.27
CA ARG A 103 -4.97 5.77 3.84
C ARG A 103 -5.51 4.37 3.61
N LEU A 104 -4.89 3.35 4.22
CA LEU A 104 -5.39 1.97 4.13
C LEU A 104 -6.85 1.86 4.63
N ASP A 105 -7.14 2.43 5.80
CA ASP A 105 -8.48 2.34 6.39
C ASP A 105 -9.54 3.10 5.57
N GLN A 106 -9.15 4.21 4.95
CA GLN A 106 -9.99 4.93 4.00
C GLN A 106 -10.30 4.06 2.78
N LEU A 107 -9.28 3.44 2.15
CA LEU A 107 -9.48 2.56 0.98
C LEU A 107 -10.36 1.35 1.31
N ILE A 108 -10.21 0.75 2.50
CA ILE A 108 -11.08 -0.34 2.96
C ILE A 108 -12.53 0.13 3.06
N THR A 109 -12.76 1.34 3.58
CA THR A 109 -14.09 1.91 3.76
C THR A 109 -14.74 2.21 2.40
N GLU A 110 -14.00 2.83 1.49
CA GLU A 110 -14.44 3.11 0.12
C GLU A 110 -14.74 1.83 -0.67
N ASN A 111 -13.88 0.81 -0.54
CA ASN A 111 -14.08 -0.46 -1.23
C ASN A 111 -15.30 -1.23 -0.73
N ARG A 112 -15.64 -1.14 0.56
CA ARG A 112 -16.90 -1.68 1.11
C ARG A 112 -18.14 -0.94 0.61
N ALA A 113 -18.02 0.36 0.34
CA ALA A 113 -19.11 1.17 -0.17
C ALA A 113 -19.38 0.97 -1.67
N LYS A 114 -18.44 0.36 -2.42
CA LYS A 114 -18.64 0.04 -3.84
C LYS A 114 -19.75 -1.02 -3.96
N PRO A 115 -20.86 -0.72 -4.65
CA PRO A 115 -21.89 -1.72 -4.89
C PRO A 115 -21.29 -2.90 -5.65
N LEU A 116 -21.74 -4.11 -5.30
CA LEU A 116 -21.36 -5.30 -6.04
C LEU A 116 -21.69 -5.10 -7.52
N PRO A 117 -20.84 -5.55 -8.45
CA PRO A 117 -21.20 -5.59 -9.86
C PRO A 117 -22.53 -6.34 -10.01
N TRP A 118 -23.43 -5.87 -10.88
CA TRP A 118 -24.81 -6.38 -10.93
C TRP A 118 -24.93 -7.90 -11.18
N TRP A 119 -23.92 -8.52 -11.77
CA TRP A 119 -23.81 -9.98 -11.94
C TRP A 119 -23.57 -10.74 -10.62
N ASP A 120 -22.99 -10.10 -9.60
CA ASP A 120 -22.85 -10.67 -8.25
C ASP A 120 -24.13 -10.54 -7.43
N SER A 121 -24.90 -9.48 -7.64
CA SER A 121 -26.23 -9.31 -7.04
C SER A 121 -27.19 -10.43 -7.49
N MET A 122 -27.18 -10.80 -8.77
CA MET A 122 -28.01 -11.90 -9.28
C MET A 122 -27.62 -13.28 -8.72
N ARG A 123 -26.34 -13.49 -8.37
CA ARG A 123 -25.89 -14.75 -7.74
C ARG A 123 -26.39 -14.89 -6.30
N GLN A 124 -26.64 -13.78 -5.59
CA GLN A 124 -27.20 -13.81 -4.24
C GLN A 124 -28.73 -14.00 -4.27
N GLU A 125 -29.42 -13.45 -5.27
CA GLU A 125 -30.87 -13.63 -5.44
C GLU A 125 -31.28 -15.04 -5.88
N GLY A 126 -30.42 -15.74 -6.64
CA GLY A 126 -30.68 -17.11 -7.11
C GLY A 126 -30.51 -18.22 -6.05
N THR A 127 -30.15 -17.87 -4.81
CA THR A 127 -29.94 -18.82 -3.71
C THR A 127 -30.97 -18.67 -2.58
N SER A 128 -32.07 -17.96 -2.81
CA SER A 128 -33.13 -17.72 -1.83
C SER A 128 -34.44 -18.45 -2.12
#